data_AF-A0A356J4R5-F1
#
_entry.id   AF-A0A356J4R5-F1
#
_cell.length_a   1.000
_cell.length_b   1.000
_cell.length_c   1.000
_cell.angle_alpha   90.00
_cell.angle_beta   90.00
_cell.angle_gamma   90.00
#
_symmetry.space_group_name_H-M   'P 1'
#
loop_
_entity.id
_entity.type
_entity.pdbx_description
1 polymer ?
#
loop_
_entity_poly.entity_id
_entity_poly.type
_entity_poly.pdbx_seq_one_letter_code
_entity_poly.pdbx_strand_id
1 'polypeptide(L)' 'EVYVKVGPNRWQCRNCGHIYIGEKAPEVCPVCAHPQSFFQIEAENY' A
#
# COMPACT_ATOMS: atom_id res chain seq x y z
N GLU A 1 -24.12 0.14 -1.34
CA GLU A 1 -23.30 0.10 -0.11
C GLU A 1 -21.86 -0.21 -0.51
N VAL A 2 -20.89 0.62 -0.11
CA VAL A 2 -19.47 0.37 -0.44
C VAL A 2 -18.91 -0.55 0.64
N TYR A 3 -18.74 -1.83 0.32
CA TYR A 3 -18.09 -2.81 1.19
C TYR A 3 -16.63 -2.40 1.42
N VAL A 4 -16.34 -1.71 2.53
CA VAL A 4 -14.96 -1.51 2.98
C VAL A 4 -14.53 -2.82 3.61
N LYS A 5 -13.74 -3.63 2.90
CA LYS A 5 -13.09 -4.79 3.50
C LYS A 5 -12.20 -4.29 4.63
N VAL A 6 -12.60 -4.53 5.87
CA VAL A 6 -11.80 -4.23 7.06
C VAL A 6 -10.77 -5.34 7.21
N GLY A 7 -9.72 -5.27 6.40
CA GLY A 7 -8.58 -6.19 6.40
C GLY A 7 -7.30 -5.44 6.06
N PRO A 8 -6.13 -5.93 6.48
CA PRO A 8 -4.87 -5.26 6.17
C PRO A 8 -4.68 -5.21 4.65
N ASN A 9 -4.61 -4.02 4.08
CA ASN A 9 -4.31 -3.83 2.66
C ASN A 9 -2.81 -4.06 2.43
N ARG A 10 -2.47 -4.65 1.28
CA ARG A 10 -1.09 -4.81 0.85
C ARG A 10 -0.71 -3.64 -0.04
N TRP A 11 0.18 -2.78 0.46
CA TRP A 11 0.64 -1.58 -0.21
C TRP A 11 2.02 -1.81 -0.80
N GLN A 12 2.15 -1.73 -2.13
CA GLN A 12 3.42 -1.88 -2.81
C GLN A 12 3.94 -0.51 -3.28
N CYS A 13 5.20 -0.19 -2.95
CA CYS A 13 5.88 0.99 -3.45
C CYS A 13 6.25 0.79 -4.91
N ARG A 14 5.70 1.62 -5.81
CA ARG A 14 5.99 1.62 -7.25
C ARG A 14 7.42 2.04 -7.60
N ASN A 15 8.13 2.68 -6.68
CA ASN A 15 9.52 3.12 -6.92
C ASN A 15 10.55 2.02 -6.65
N CYS A 16 10.40 1.26 -5.55
CA CYS A 16 11.42 0.32 -5.10
C CYS A 16 10.90 -1.11 -4.86
N GLY A 17 9.60 -1.36 -5.00
CA GLY A 17 8.99 -2.67 -4.76
C GLY A 17 8.73 -3.03 -3.31
N HIS A 18 9.05 -2.16 -2.33
CA HIS A 18 8.78 -2.41 -0.91
C HIS A 18 7.29 -2.66 -0.65
N ILE A 19 6.98 -3.67 0.18
CA ILE A 19 5.62 -4.07 0.52
C ILE A 19 5.34 -3.78 1.99
N TYR A 20 4.29 -3.00 2.23
CA TYR A 20 3.78 -2.66 3.54
C TYR A 20 2.39 -3.27 3.73
N ILE A 21 2.14 -3.90 4.87
CA ILE A 21 0.85 -4.54 5.19
C ILE A 21 0.19 -3.72 6.29
N GLY A 22 -0.95 -3.10 5.99
CA GLY A 22 -1.68 -2.27 6.94
C GLY A 22 -2.89 -1.59 6.32
N GLU A 23 -3.73 -0.97 7.15
CA GLU A 23 -4.96 -0.32 6.68
C GLU A 23 -4.69 0.81 5.69
N LYS A 24 -3.56 1.52 5.85
CA LYS A 24 -3.15 2.68 5.04
C LYS A 24 -1.67 2.58 4.67
N ALA A 25 -1.30 3.10 3.50
CA ALA A 25 0.12 3.22 3.14
C ALA A 25 0.85 4.17 4.10
N PRO A 26 2.15 3.96 4.36
CA PRO A 26 2.95 4.88 5.15
C PRO A 26 3.14 6.22 4.40
N GLU A 27 3.30 7.32 5.15
CA GLU A 27 3.52 8.66 4.56
C GLU A 27 4.79 8.71 3.69
N VAL A 28 5.79 7.92 4.05
CA VAL A 28 7.08 7.82 3.36
C VAL A 28 7.49 6.35 3.29
N CYS A 29 8.00 5.92 2.14
CA CYS A 29 8.55 4.58 1.98
C CYS A 29 9.81 4.42 2.85
N PRO A 30 9.87 3.43 3.76
CA PRO A 30 11.01 3.23 4.66
C PRO A 30 12.27 2.74 3.93
N VAL A 31 12.14 2.30 2.67
CA VAL A 31 13.27 1.77 1.87
C VAL A 31 13.88 2.84 0.97
N CYS A 32 13.07 3.64 0.28
CA CYS A 32 13.55 4.59 -0.73
C CYS A 32 13.18 6.05 -0.44
N ALA A 33 12.59 6.33 0.72
CA ALA A 33 12.20 7.67 1.18
C ALA A 33 11.25 8.45 0.23
N HIS A 34 10.57 7.77 -0.68
CA HIS A 34 9.57 8.39 -1.57
C HIS A 34 8.21 8.52 -0.89
N PRO A 35 7.40 9.53 -1.27
CA PRO A 35 6.14 9.82 -0.59
C PRO A 35 5.07 8.74 -0.81
N GLN A 36 4.04 8.76 0.04
CA GLN A 36 2.89 7.85 0.03
C GLN A 36 2.25 7.67 -1.35
N SER A 37 2.26 8.71 -2.20
CA SER A 37 1.74 8.68 -3.58
C SER A 37 2.38 7.63 -4.49
N PHE A 38 3.54 7.08 -4.08
CA PHE A 38 4.19 5.97 -4.78
C PHE A 38 3.63 4.60 -4.38
N PHE A 39 2.86 4.48 -3.30
CA PHE A 39 2.23 3.22 -2.93
C PHE A 39 0.96 2.96 -3.73
N GLN A 40 0.78 1.71 -4.14
CA GLN A 40 -0.44 1.20 -4.76
C GLN A 40 -1.00 0.05 -3.91
N ILE A 41 -2.33 -0.07 -3.84
CA ILE A 41 -2.96 -1.27 -3.26
C ILE A 41 -2.75 -2.40 -4.27
N GLU A 42 -2.15 -3.49 -3.83
CA GLU A 42 -2.15 -4.72 -4.60
C GLU A 42 -3.58 -5.29 -4.51
N ALA A 43 -4.34 -5.12 -5.59
CA ALA A 43 -5.65 -5.75 -5.69
C ALA A 43 -5.43 -7.26 -5.79
N GLU A 44 -5.83 -8.01 -4.76
CA GLU A 44 -6.04 -9.45 -4.87
C GLU A 44 -7.20 -9.69 -5.83
N ASN A 45 -6.90 -9.69 -7.14
CA ASN A 45 -7.81 -10.22 -8.16
C ASN A 45 -7.94 -11.73 -7.91
N TYR A 46 -9.07 -12.12 -7.32
CA TYR A 46 -9.50 -13.51 -7.20
C TYR A 46 -10.28 -13.91 -8.46
#